data_AF-A0AAV4B228-F1
#
_entry.id   AF-A0AAV4B228-F1
#
_cell.length_a   1.000
_cell.length_b   1.000
_cell.length_c   1.000
_cell.angle_alpha   90.00
_cell.angle_beta   90.00
_cell.angle_gamma   90.00
#
_symmetry.space_group_name_H-M   'P 1'
#
loop_
_entity.id
_entity.type
_entity.pdbx_description
1 polymer ?
#
loop_
_entity_poly.entity_id
_entity_poly.type
_entity_poly.pdbx_seq_one_letter_code
_entity_poly.pdbx_strand_id
1 'polypeptide(L)'
;MTAEIVGPRGDEKNGCRQEWLGYLNTLNKKSLFTSYRRNRFNNVFFNATALLYHLDDLKTFLKDYVSHSNNKLESILLDLEDNILMFVAALSFFNEMLTEAYWDLMQSNRPYGQFLGYVSLMEKALKSWLADDFEPLNSSPVFEDFAPSTPLFRDISEMPVTMDFK
;
A
#
# COMPACT_ATOMS: atom_id res chain seq x y z
N MET A 1 -3.62 -5.42 -9.77
CA MET A 1 -3.44 -5.24 -11.23
C MET A 1 -2.68 -3.96 -11.55
N THR A 2 -3.05 -2.80 -11.00
CA THR A 2 -2.33 -1.52 -11.26
C THR A 2 -0.84 -1.56 -10.93
N ALA A 3 -0.44 -2.10 -9.78
CA ALA A 3 0.98 -2.24 -9.44
C ALA A 3 1.77 -3.15 -10.41
N GLU A 4 1.12 -3.96 -11.24
CA GLU A 4 1.82 -4.71 -12.28
C GLU A 4 2.15 -3.86 -13.51
N ILE A 5 1.43 -2.77 -13.78
CA ILE A 5 1.70 -1.92 -14.95
C ILE A 5 2.64 -0.76 -14.61
N VAL A 6 2.58 -0.24 -13.39
CA VAL A 6 3.36 0.94 -12.96
C VAL A 6 4.34 0.68 -11.81
N GLY A 7 4.20 -0.46 -11.12
CA GLY A 7 5.04 -0.82 -9.99
C GLY A 7 6.43 -1.32 -10.39
N PRO A 8 7.41 -1.26 -9.47
CA PRO A 8 8.76 -1.74 -9.72
C PRO A 8 8.78 -3.23 -10.14
N ARG A 9 9.45 -3.53 -11.26
CA ARG A 9 9.47 -4.87 -11.87
C ARG A 9 8.08 -5.38 -12.26
N GLY A 10 7.21 -4.45 -12.68
CA GLY A 10 5.95 -4.77 -13.34
C GLY A 10 6.15 -5.51 -14.67
N ASP A 11 5.06 -5.74 -15.37
CA ASP A 11 5.03 -6.35 -16.69
C ASP A 11 5.80 -5.48 -17.68
N GLU A 12 6.99 -5.93 -18.08
CA GLU A 12 7.87 -5.19 -19.00
C GLU A 12 7.28 -5.05 -20.41
N LYS A 13 6.33 -5.93 -20.77
CA LYS A 13 5.75 -5.96 -22.12
C LYS A 13 4.43 -5.21 -22.21
N ASN A 14 3.58 -5.34 -21.19
CA ASN A 14 2.23 -4.76 -21.20
C ASN A 14 2.05 -3.63 -20.18
N GLY A 15 3.06 -3.33 -19.37
CA GLY A 15 3.08 -2.21 -18.45
C GLY A 15 3.59 -0.92 -19.09
N CYS A 16 3.61 0.15 -18.30
CA CYS A 16 3.94 1.51 -18.73
C CYS A 16 4.72 2.24 -17.62
N ARG A 17 5.62 1.51 -16.93
CA ARG A 17 6.31 2.02 -15.75
C ARG A 17 7.17 3.25 -16.05
N GLN A 18 7.92 3.24 -17.14
CA GLN A 18 8.88 4.32 -17.41
C GLN A 18 8.14 5.60 -17.78
N GLU A 19 7.07 5.48 -18.56
CA GLU A 19 6.14 6.55 -18.89
C GLU A 19 5.49 7.11 -17.62
N TRP A 20 5.06 6.23 -16.71
CA TRP A 20 4.49 6.64 -15.42
C TRP A 20 5.47 7.44 -14.57
N LEU A 21 6.72 7.00 -14.48
CA LEU A 21 7.76 7.73 -13.77
C LEU A 21 8.06 9.09 -14.44
N GLY A 22 8.07 9.13 -15.76
CA GLY A 22 8.21 10.37 -16.53
C GLY A 22 7.08 11.36 -16.23
N TYR A 23 5.83 10.88 -16.24
CA TYR A 23 4.64 11.66 -15.90
C TYR A 23 4.69 12.19 -14.47
N LEU A 24 4.98 11.34 -13.48
CA LEU A 24 5.06 11.81 -12.09
C LEU A 24 6.18 12.82 -11.85
N ASN A 25 7.28 12.72 -12.60
CA ASN A 25 8.36 13.69 -12.52
C ASN A 25 7.93 15.09 -12.97
N THR A 26 7.01 15.21 -13.95
CA THR A 26 6.45 16.53 -14.34
C THR A 26 5.58 17.14 -13.25
N LEU A 27 5.00 16.30 -12.39
CA LEU A 27 4.19 16.69 -11.24
C LEU A 27 4.98 16.84 -9.94
N ASN A 28 6.30 16.62 -9.96
CA ASN A 28 7.16 16.54 -8.77
C ASN A 28 6.64 15.55 -7.71
N LYS A 29 6.07 14.42 -8.15
CA LYS A 29 5.55 13.34 -7.31
C LYS A 29 6.42 12.09 -7.44
N LYS A 30 6.37 11.20 -6.45
CA LYS A 30 7.02 9.88 -6.49
C LYS A 30 5.98 8.77 -6.62
N SER A 31 6.33 7.72 -7.36
CA SER A 31 5.49 6.52 -7.41
C SER A 31 5.57 5.79 -6.08
N LEU A 32 4.42 5.45 -5.52
CA LEU A 32 4.32 4.76 -4.23
C LEU A 32 4.03 3.26 -4.40
N PHE A 33 3.88 2.80 -5.64
CA PHE A 33 3.66 1.39 -5.94
C PHE A 33 4.90 0.55 -5.62
N THR A 34 4.68 -0.63 -5.05
CA THR A 34 5.71 -1.57 -4.60
C THR A 34 5.72 -2.82 -5.46
N SER A 35 6.83 -3.57 -5.44
CA SER A 35 6.97 -4.80 -6.23
C SER A 35 6.35 -6.00 -5.51
N TYR A 36 5.48 -6.76 -6.18
CA TYR A 36 4.93 -8.02 -5.64
C TYR A 36 5.93 -9.17 -5.44
N ARG A 37 7.23 -9.01 -5.75
CA ARG A 37 8.20 -10.12 -5.65
C ARG A 37 8.53 -10.55 -4.21
N ARG A 38 8.47 -9.66 -3.23
CA ARG A 38 8.87 -9.92 -1.82
C ARG A 38 7.81 -9.37 -0.87
N ASN A 39 7.43 -10.10 0.17
CA ASN A 39 6.36 -9.73 1.10
C ASN A 39 5.01 -9.45 0.40
N ARG A 40 4.50 -10.45 -0.33
CA ARG A 40 3.26 -10.35 -1.11
C ARG A 40 2.04 -9.96 -0.28
N PHE A 41 2.02 -10.35 0.99
CA PHE A 41 0.93 -10.02 1.91
C PHE A 41 0.85 -8.51 2.13
N ASN A 42 1.91 -7.88 2.65
CA ASN A 42 1.90 -6.43 2.90
C ASN A 42 1.76 -5.62 1.61
N ASN A 43 2.33 -6.08 0.51
CA ASN A 43 2.24 -5.36 -0.76
C ASN A 43 0.81 -5.22 -1.30
N VAL A 44 -0.12 -6.11 -0.95
CA VAL A 44 -1.53 -5.90 -1.33
C VAL A 44 -2.06 -4.62 -0.68
N PHE A 45 -1.81 -4.45 0.61
CA PHE A 45 -2.23 -3.30 1.42
C PHE A 45 -1.50 -2.01 0.99
N PHE A 46 -0.17 -2.08 0.81
CA PHE A 46 0.62 -0.94 0.34
C PHE A 46 0.21 -0.48 -1.06
N ASN A 47 -0.02 -1.42 -1.99
CA ASN A 47 -0.43 -1.05 -3.33
C ASN A 47 -1.88 -0.57 -3.41
N ALA A 48 -2.76 -0.98 -2.48
CA ALA A 48 -4.09 -0.40 -2.36
C ALA A 48 -4.01 1.08 -1.94
N THR A 49 -3.20 1.36 -0.92
CA THR A 49 -2.94 2.74 -0.46
C THR A 49 -2.32 3.59 -1.57
N ALA A 50 -1.30 3.07 -2.26
CA ALA A 50 -0.66 3.75 -3.38
C ALA A 50 -1.63 4.01 -4.55
N LEU A 51 -2.57 3.09 -4.81
CA LEU A 51 -3.58 3.26 -5.84
C LEU A 51 -4.52 4.42 -5.54
N LEU A 52 -4.99 4.53 -4.30
CA LEU A 52 -5.88 5.64 -3.90
C LEU A 52 -5.14 6.98 -3.91
N TYR A 53 -3.91 7.00 -3.41
CA TYR A 53 -3.07 8.20 -3.44
C TYR A 53 -2.88 8.73 -4.87
N HIS A 54 -2.65 7.83 -5.83
CA HIS A 54 -2.41 8.17 -7.23
C HIS A 54 -3.67 8.07 -8.10
N LEU A 55 -4.88 7.98 -7.53
CA LEU A 55 -6.07 7.61 -8.30
C LEU A 55 -6.33 8.54 -9.49
N ASP A 56 -6.36 9.85 -9.25
CA ASP A 56 -6.61 10.84 -10.29
C ASP A 56 -5.41 10.97 -11.24
N ASP A 57 -4.20 10.95 -10.69
CA ASP A 57 -2.96 10.98 -11.47
C ASP A 57 -2.91 9.83 -12.47
N LEU A 58 -3.33 8.62 -12.04
CA LEU A 58 -3.30 7.42 -12.84
C LEU A 58 -4.41 7.41 -13.90
N LYS A 59 -5.60 7.95 -13.60
CA LYS A 59 -6.67 8.16 -14.60
C LYS A 59 -6.22 9.08 -15.72
N THR A 60 -5.67 10.25 -15.37
CA THR A 60 -5.13 11.21 -16.36
C THR A 60 -3.99 10.60 -17.15
N PHE A 61 -3.06 9.93 -16.47
CA PHE A 61 -1.93 9.28 -17.13
C PHE A 61 -2.38 8.25 -18.17
N LEU A 62 -3.27 7.32 -17.80
CA LEU A 62 -3.73 6.26 -18.69
C LEU A 62 -4.55 6.78 -19.88
N LYS A 63 -5.27 7.89 -19.71
CA LYS A 63 -6.07 8.51 -20.79
C LYS A 63 -5.23 9.33 -21.75
N ASP A 64 -4.32 10.15 -21.23
CA ASP A 64 -3.75 11.26 -21.98
C ASP A 64 -2.24 11.12 -22.26
N TYR A 65 -1.52 10.29 -21.49
CA TYR A 65 -0.05 10.25 -21.53
C TYR A 65 0.53 8.91 -22.00
N VAL A 66 -0.22 7.80 -21.91
CA VAL A 66 0.27 6.52 -22.41
C VAL A 66 0.18 6.49 -23.94
N SER A 67 1.32 6.26 -24.60
CA SER A 67 1.44 6.29 -26.06
C SER A 67 0.93 5.02 -26.76
N HIS A 68 0.61 3.99 -25.99
CA HIS A 68 0.14 2.70 -26.49
C HIS A 68 -1.10 2.23 -25.73
N SER A 69 -1.96 1.44 -26.38
CA SER A 69 -3.07 0.76 -25.71
C SER A 69 -2.92 -0.74 -25.78
N ASN A 70 -3.40 -1.43 -24.74
CA ASN A 70 -3.60 -2.87 -24.73
C ASN A 70 -4.75 -3.19 -23.77
N ASN A 71 -5.35 -4.38 -23.91
CA ASN A 71 -6.51 -4.79 -23.11
C ASN A 71 -6.27 -4.71 -21.58
N LYS A 72 -5.01 -4.85 -21.12
CA LYS A 72 -4.66 -4.76 -19.70
C LYS A 72 -4.79 -3.31 -19.20
N LEU A 73 -4.29 -2.34 -19.95
CA LEU A 73 -4.41 -0.92 -19.60
C LEU A 73 -5.85 -0.43 -19.68
N GLU A 74 -6.59 -0.84 -20.70
CA GLU A 74 -8.00 -0.50 -20.87
C GLU A 74 -8.85 -1.08 -19.73
N SER A 75 -8.63 -2.34 -19.37
CA SER A 75 -9.29 -2.97 -18.22
C SER A 75 -9.01 -2.22 -16.92
N ILE A 76 -7.76 -1.84 -16.68
CA ILE A 76 -7.40 -1.08 -15.47
C ILE A 76 -8.10 0.27 -15.48
N LEU A 77 -8.12 0.98 -16.60
CA LEU A 77 -8.78 2.28 -16.68
C LEU A 77 -10.27 2.19 -16.34
N LEU A 78 -10.97 1.15 -16.80
CA LEU A 78 -12.36 0.89 -16.44
C LEU A 78 -12.52 0.59 -14.95
N ASP A 79 -11.63 -0.23 -14.37
CA ASP A 79 -11.66 -0.57 -12.94
C ASP A 79 -11.50 0.67 -12.03
N LEU A 80 -10.76 1.70 -12.48
CA LEU A 80 -10.60 2.96 -11.72
C LEU A 80 -11.89 3.79 -11.66
N GLU A 81 -12.89 3.47 -12.47
CA GLU A 81 -14.19 4.13 -12.50
C GLU A 81 -15.29 3.26 -11.88
N ASP A 82 -14.97 2.03 -11.48
CA ASP A 82 -15.91 1.07 -10.90
C ASP A 82 -15.92 1.13 -9.35
N ASN A 83 -16.97 0.57 -8.77
CA ASN A 83 -17.19 0.37 -7.34
C ASN A 83 -16.13 -0.54 -6.69
N ILE A 84 -15.29 -1.21 -7.48
CA ILE A 84 -14.15 -1.98 -6.96
C ILE A 84 -13.22 -1.11 -6.09
N LEU A 85 -13.20 0.21 -6.32
CA LEU A 85 -12.46 1.16 -5.48
C LEU A 85 -12.92 1.15 -4.01
N MET A 86 -14.15 0.76 -3.69
CA MET A 86 -14.58 0.60 -2.30
C MET A 86 -13.80 -0.51 -1.59
N PHE A 87 -13.53 -1.62 -2.28
CA PHE A 87 -12.70 -2.69 -1.73
C PHE A 87 -11.24 -2.24 -1.58
N VAL A 88 -10.72 -1.47 -2.55
CA VAL A 88 -9.39 -0.87 -2.45
C VAL A 88 -9.29 0.07 -1.26
N ALA A 89 -10.31 0.91 -1.03
CA ALA A 89 -10.42 1.79 0.13
C ALA A 89 -10.40 1.03 1.45
N ALA A 90 -11.16 -0.07 1.55
CA ALA A 90 -11.11 -0.93 2.73
C ALA A 90 -9.71 -1.52 2.97
N LEU A 91 -9.02 -1.97 1.91
CA LEU A 91 -7.65 -2.48 2.03
C LEU A 91 -6.64 -1.38 2.46
N SER A 92 -6.79 -0.16 1.95
CA SER A 92 -5.97 0.98 2.39
C SER A 92 -6.23 1.29 3.86
N PHE A 93 -7.49 1.27 4.29
CA PHE A 93 -7.84 1.46 5.69
C PHE A 93 -7.20 0.39 6.59
N PHE A 94 -7.30 -0.89 6.21
CA PHE A 94 -6.62 -1.96 6.94
C PHE A 94 -5.10 -1.80 6.94
N ASN A 95 -4.53 -1.22 5.88
CA ASN A 95 -3.11 -0.93 5.84
C ASN A 95 -2.72 0.07 6.93
N GLU A 96 -3.34 1.25 6.89
CA GLU A 96 -3.04 2.38 7.78
C GLU A 96 -3.29 2.02 9.25
N MET A 97 -4.36 1.28 9.51
CA MET A 97 -4.80 1.01 10.87
C MET A 97 -4.09 -0.17 11.53
N LEU A 98 -3.66 -1.16 10.74
CA LEU A 98 -3.18 -2.44 11.28
C LEU A 98 -1.86 -2.87 10.67
N THR A 99 -1.81 -3.09 9.35
CA THR A 99 -0.65 -3.75 8.72
C THR A 99 0.62 -2.92 8.82
N GLU A 100 0.53 -1.62 8.55
CA GLU A 100 1.66 -0.69 8.66
C GLU A 100 2.07 -0.50 10.12
N ALA A 101 1.09 -0.23 10.99
CA ALA A 101 1.33 -0.08 12.43
C ALA A 101 1.97 -1.32 13.07
N TYR A 102 1.58 -2.52 12.64
CA TYR A 102 2.21 -3.77 13.05
C TYR A 102 3.64 -3.90 12.51
N TRP A 103 3.87 -3.47 11.27
CA TRP A 103 5.20 -3.48 10.68
C TRP A 103 6.16 -2.53 11.40
N ASP A 104 5.67 -1.38 11.86
CA ASP A 104 6.43 -0.44 12.69
C ASP A 104 6.79 -1.05 14.04
N LEU A 105 5.83 -1.72 14.68
CA LEU A 105 6.09 -2.50 15.88
C LEU A 105 7.18 -3.56 15.66
N MET A 106 7.14 -4.30 14.55
CA MET A 106 8.14 -5.33 14.23
C MET A 106 9.54 -4.76 13.96
N GLN A 107 9.64 -3.53 13.48
CA GLN A 107 10.91 -2.83 13.28
C GLN A 107 11.41 -2.10 14.54
N SER A 108 10.57 -1.96 15.55
CA SER A 108 10.94 -1.32 16.80
C SER A 108 11.90 -2.19 17.62
N ASN A 109 12.71 -1.58 18.49
CA ASN A 109 13.63 -2.30 19.39
C ASN A 109 12.92 -2.94 20.61
N ARG A 110 11.65 -3.34 20.46
CA ARG A 110 10.83 -3.85 21.57
C ARG A 110 11.18 -5.31 21.88
N PRO A 111 11.19 -5.71 23.17
CA PRO A 111 11.46 -7.10 23.53
C PRO A 111 10.36 -8.05 23.04
N TYR A 112 10.76 -9.19 22.47
CA TYR A 112 9.82 -10.24 22.03
C TYR A 112 8.91 -10.74 23.16
N GLY A 113 9.36 -10.69 24.42
CA GLY A 113 8.54 -11.07 25.58
C GLY A 113 7.24 -10.26 25.75
N GLN A 114 7.11 -9.12 25.07
CA GLN A 114 5.90 -8.29 25.06
C GLN A 114 4.94 -8.64 23.90
N PHE A 115 5.31 -9.59 23.03
CA PHE A 115 4.55 -9.95 21.82
C PHE A 115 3.09 -10.31 22.09
N LEU A 116 2.83 -11.08 23.15
CA LEU A 116 1.46 -11.44 23.53
C LEU A 116 0.60 -10.22 23.85
N GLY A 117 1.18 -9.18 24.48
CA GLY A 117 0.47 -7.93 24.75
C GLY A 117 0.05 -7.22 23.46
N TYR A 118 0.91 -7.23 22.44
CA TYR A 118 0.60 -6.66 21.13
C TYR A 118 -0.50 -7.45 20.40
N VAL A 119 -0.50 -8.79 20.51
CA VAL A 119 -1.58 -9.62 19.98
C VAL A 119 -2.91 -9.31 20.66
N SER A 120 -2.92 -9.17 21.99
CA SER A 120 -4.14 -8.77 22.72
C SER A 120 -4.65 -7.39 22.34
N LEU A 121 -3.76 -6.43 22.05
CA LEU A 121 -4.15 -5.11 21.54
C LEU A 121 -4.82 -5.20 20.16
N MET A 122 -4.26 -5.99 19.23
CA MET A 122 -4.88 -6.24 17.92
C MET A 122 -6.25 -6.88 18.06
N GLU A 123 -6.36 -7.91 18.90
CA GLU A 123 -7.62 -8.60 19.12
C GLU A 123 -8.70 -7.65 19.65
N LYS A 124 -8.34 -6.80 20.62
CA LYS A 124 -9.26 -5.80 21.18
C LYS A 124 -9.72 -4.79 20.12
N ALA A 125 -8.80 -4.29 19.30
CA ALA A 125 -9.13 -3.36 18.21
C ALA A 125 -10.06 -4.01 17.18
N LEU A 126 -9.73 -5.20 16.68
CA LEU A 126 -10.56 -5.91 15.71
C LEU A 126 -11.96 -6.22 16.26
N LYS A 127 -12.07 -6.60 17.55
CA LYS A 127 -13.36 -6.79 18.21
C LYS A 127 -14.17 -5.49 18.29
N SER A 128 -13.51 -4.35 18.52
CA SER A 128 -14.20 -3.05 18.51
C SER A 128 -14.69 -2.66 17.13
N TRP A 129 -13.97 -3.03 16.07
CA TRP A 129 -14.38 -2.72 14.68
C TRP A 129 -15.55 -3.58 14.19
N LEU A 130 -15.84 -4.68 14.88
CA LEU A 130 -17.02 -5.50 14.62
C LEU A 130 -18.29 -4.93 15.26
N ALA A 131 -18.18 -3.94 16.13
CA ALA A 131 -19.34 -3.30 16.73
C ALA A 131 -20.03 -2.36 15.71
N ASP A 132 -21.36 -2.29 15.76
CA ASP A 132 -22.17 -1.51 14.81
C ASP A 132 -21.92 0.01 14.88
N ASP A 133 -21.24 0.49 15.93
CA ASP A 133 -20.89 1.89 16.18
C ASP A 133 -19.45 2.25 15.77
N PHE A 134 -18.75 1.35 15.09
CA PHE A 134 -17.39 1.64 14.64
C PHE A 134 -17.35 2.80 13.65
N GLU A 135 -16.57 3.83 13.97
CA GLU A 135 -16.30 4.98 13.10
C GLU A 135 -14.84 4.94 12.59
N PRO A 136 -14.61 4.41 11.37
CA PRO A 136 -13.27 4.25 10.79
C PRO A 136 -12.50 5.57 10.73
N LEU A 137 -13.19 6.65 10.37
CA LEU A 137 -12.59 7.96 10.09
C LEU A 137 -12.11 8.71 11.34
N ASN A 138 -12.54 8.30 12.53
CA ASN A 138 -12.16 8.88 13.82
C ASN A 138 -11.23 7.97 14.62
N SER A 139 -10.76 6.88 14.02
CA SER A 139 -9.97 5.87 14.71
C SER A 139 -8.48 6.08 14.50
N SER A 140 -7.70 5.84 15.55
CA SER A 140 -6.24 5.80 15.49
C SER A 140 -5.71 4.41 15.11
N PRO A 141 -4.53 4.30 14.46
CA PRO A 141 -3.87 3.03 14.22
C PRO A 141 -3.68 2.22 15.52
N VAL A 142 -3.78 0.89 15.42
CA VAL A 142 -3.74 -0.02 16.58
C VAL A 142 -2.45 0.11 17.40
N PHE A 143 -1.36 0.52 16.75
CA PHE A 143 -0.03 0.70 17.35
C PHE A 143 0.48 2.13 17.18
N GLU A 144 -0.39 3.13 17.31
CA GLU A 144 -0.03 4.55 17.13
C GLU A 144 1.19 4.98 17.97
N ASP A 145 1.32 4.47 19.20
CA ASP A 145 2.48 4.73 20.09
C ASP A 145 3.84 4.24 19.53
N PHE A 146 3.82 3.48 18.44
CA PHE A 146 4.98 2.85 17.82
C PHE A 146 5.27 3.43 16.44
N ALA A 147 4.49 4.39 15.96
CA ALA A 147 4.69 5.03 14.67
C ALA A 147 6.09 5.68 14.62
N PRO A 148 6.88 5.47 13.56
CA PRO A 148 8.14 6.16 13.37
C PRO A 148 7.88 7.66 13.19
N SER A 149 8.84 8.49 13.61
CA SER A 149 8.78 9.96 13.48
C SER A 149 8.72 10.48 12.03
N THR A 150 8.59 9.61 11.03
CA THR A 150 8.57 9.97 9.61
C THR A 150 7.78 8.92 8.82
N PRO A 151 6.76 9.30 8.02
CA PRO A 151 5.90 8.36 7.32
C PRO A 151 6.63 7.54 6.24
N LEU A 152 6.19 6.29 6.05
CA LEU A 152 6.98 5.18 5.51
C LEU A 152 6.68 4.88 4.04
N PHE A 153 6.80 5.87 3.17
CA PHE A 153 7.12 5.58 1.76
C PHE A 153 8.65 5.40 1.62
N ARG A 154 9.20 4.43 2.35
CA ARG A 154 10.60 3.99 2.20
C ARG A 154 10.70 2.99 1.07
N ASP A 155 11.76 3.13 0.28
CA ASP A 155 12.08 2.29 -0.86
C ASP A 155 12.34 0.84 -0.38
N ILE A 156 11.34 -0.03 -0.51
CA ILE A 156 11.37 -1.44 -0.08
C ILE A 156 12.46 -2.23 -0.85
N SER A 157 13.08 -1.63 -1.86
CA SER A 157 14.20 -2.20 -2.60
C SER A 157 15.53 -2.21 -1.83
N GLU A 158 15.66 -1.43 -0.75
CA GLU A 158 16.93 -1.28 0.01
C GLU A 158 17.04 -2.16 1.26
N MET A 159 16.07 -3.03 1.56
CA MET A 159 16.10 -3.82 2.81
C MET A 159 17.09 -5.01 2.74
N PRO A 160 18.07 -5.10 3.67
CA PRO A 160 18.95 -6.26 3.79
C PRO A 160 18.17 -7.48 4.29
N VAL A 161 18.23 -8.57 3.52
CA VAL A 161 17.62 -9.86 3.86
C VAL A 161 18.58 -10.65 4.75
N THR A 162 18.77 -10.23 5.99
CA THR A 162 19.45 -11.08 6.99
C THR A 162 18.84 -10.79 8.36
N MET A 163 17.78 -11.51 8.70
CA MET A 163 17.54 -11.87 10.09
C MET A 163 18.31 -13.16 10.36
N ASP A 164 19.53 -13.04 10.85
CA ASP A 164 20.24 -14.16 11.46
C ASP A 164 19.52 -14.47 12.78
N PHE A 165 18.69 -15.52 12.77
CA PHE A 165 18.22 -16.13 14.00
C PHE A 165 19.39 -16.90 14.61
N LYS A 166 20.01 -16.31 15.65
CA LYS A 166 20.87 -17.04 16.58
C LYS A 166 20.05 -17.51 17.78
#